data_AF-A0A849TZ68-F1
#
_entry.id   AF-A0A849TZ68-F1
#
_cell.length_a   1.000
_cell.length_b   1.000
_cell.length_c   1.000
_cell.angle_alpha   90.00
_cell.angle_beta   90.00
_cell.angle_gamma   90.00
#
_symmetry.space_group_name_H-M   'P 1'
#
loop_
_entity.id
_entity.type
_entity.pdbx_description
1 polymer ?
#
loop_
_entity_poly.entity_id
_entity_poly.type
_entity_poly.pdbx_seq_one_letter_code
_entity_poly.pdbx_strand_id
1 'polypeptide(L)'
;MNTGTKFITSVALMALSAGTGVGGVNAQTPTPSFALIGHLEQLDVTNLADPLSAGSMVVNGTRITLPKNLLIKLPGQYLSVNDIFRGKHPGKAPALVAASKPSGLALGDLPPHKPPVPFEVEVIGNIIGTEYIAGWVSIAQLGLHTGAGFIQSIDYATGALIVGPEGGPPMARVRINDTRGTYGKPNSSKGIGNEMDDRFAADPGNAPVVSQTGFPMCIPLSAAGDSNCPLTNRGTGGNEKRFTCGPVSEDTTAPARPTCQPGKKAPLVVGDYITYSGMLTEETPGAGNFFIAAHAISSLTGIYTSPGADPAYVLIEEAIIGTLGAPFPPPNENQEQTSRFVFVGFTTDPTRRVDVFVIDTSQGDPDEQERRLTTLDPQRKGQIGRIRVTLPAKANFLPITRDVRIRIEGHSSVKVAGGLDSGQYTAPVAEYIYPENTRWGIPRFPVSVPFENFCFLKNGGGTLGTLGRDELPNPHPLRPAIGALLPFPSSGQGPQVKADGTTACP
;
A
#
# COMPACT_ATOMS: atom_id res chain seq x y z
N MET A 1 33.96 77.86 -49.81
CA MET A 1 34.47 76.63 -50.44
C MET A 1 33.28 75.78 -50.86
N ASN A 2 33.05 75.76 -52.17
CA ASN A 2 32.41 74.73 -53.01
C ASN A 2 31.27 73.87 -52.42
N THR A 3 30.03 74.13 -52.87
CA THR A 3 29.24 73.35 -53.89
C THR A 3 28.46 72.20 -53.25
N GLY A 4 27.15 72.00 -53.45
CA GLY A 4 26.16 72.65 -54.30
C GLY A 4 24.79 71.95 -54.16
N THR A 5 23.74 72.77 -54.18
CA THR A 5 22.55 72.68 -55.04
C THR A 5 21.67 71.40 -55.09
N LYS A 6 20.46 71.55 -54.49
CA LYS A 6 19.08 71.22 -54.96
C LYS A 6 18.77 69.85 -55.60
N PHE A 7 17.69 69.19 -55.17
CA PHE A 7 16.40 69.19 -55.89
C PHE A 7 15.27 68.48 -55.10
N ILE A 8 14.05 68.93 -55.38
CA ILE A 8 12.72 68.57 -54.85
C ILE A 8 12.17 67.33 -55.56
N THR A 9 11.53 66.38 -54.84
CA THR A 9 10.20 65.80 -55.24
C THR A 9 9.61 64.85 -54.20
N SER A 10 8.30 65.04 -53.96
CA SER A 10 7.39 64.22 -53.15
C SER A 10 7.15 62.83 -53.76
N VAL A 11 7.01 61.79 -52.92
CA VAL A 11 6.20 60.59 -53.20
C VAL A 11 5.56 60.10 -51.89
N ALA A 12 4.24 59.96 -51.91
CA ALA A 12 3.43 59.35 -50.85
C ALA A 12 3.65 57.83 -50.81
N LEU A 13 3.64 57.22 -49.61
CA LEU A 13 3.48 55.77 -49.51
C LEU A 13 2.57 55.35 -48.35
N MET A 14 1.63 54.51 -48.75
CA MET A 14 0.53 53.85 -48.06
C MET A 14 0.86 53.29 -46.67
N ALA A 15 -0.12 53.43 -45.78
CA ALA A 15 -0.27 52.63 -44.58
C ALA A 15 -0.59 51.17 -44.95
N LEU A 16 0.21 50.23 -44.44
CA LEU A 16 -0.14 48.82 -44.32
C LEU A 16 -0.03 48.43 -42.84
N SER A 17 -1.18 48.32 -42.19
CA SER A 17 -1.34 47.75 -40.85
C SER A 17 -1.25 46.22 -40.93
N ALA A 18 -0.15 45.64 -40.47
CA ALA A 18 -0.05 44.21 -40.19
C ALA A 18 -0.13 44.02 -38.67
N GLY A 19 -1.31 43.63 -38.19
CA GLY A 19 -1.49 43.16 -36.83
C GLY A 19 -0.80 41.83 -36.64
N THR A 20 0.28 41.81 -35.86
CA THR A 20 0.82 40.57 -35.31
C THR A 20 -0.01 40.21 -34.09
N GLY A 21 -0.96 39.30 -34.29
CA GLY A 21 -1.58 38.55 -33.20
C GLY A 21 -0.49 37.70 -32.54
N VAL A 22 0.08 38.22 -31.46
CA VAL A 22 0.87 37.41 -30.53
C VAL A 22 -0.13 36.48 -29.86
N GLY A 23 -0.26 35.27 -30.40
CA GLY A 23 -0.89 34.17 -29.69
C GLY A 23 -0.16 34.02 -28.36
N GLY A 24 -0.84 34.40 -27.28
CA GLY A 24 -0.33 34.18 -25.93
C GLY A 24 -0.09 32.69 -25.77
N VAL A 25 1.17 32.30 -25.71
CA VAL A 25 1.56 31.04 -25.10
C VAL A 25 1.17 31.22 -23.64
N ASN A 26 0.00 30.72 -23.24
CA ASN A 26 -0.32 30.62 -21.82
C ASN A 26 0.80 29.77 -21.22
N ALA A 27 1.69 30.40 -20.46
CA ALA A 27 2.60 29.69 -19.59
C ALA A 27 1.72 28.80 -18.70
N GLN A 28 1.73 27.48 -18.94
CA GLN A 28 1.07 26.53 -18.06
C GLN A 28 1.64 26.77 -16.67
N THR A 29 0.83 27.35 -15.80
CA THR A 29 1.23 27.60 -14.42
C THR A 29 1.16 26.26 -13.71
N PRO A 30 2.28 25.73 -13.18
CA PRO A 30 2.25 24.50 -12.41
C PRO A 30 1.24 24.62 -11.27
N THR A 31 0.42 23.59 -11.05
CA THR A 31 -0.41 23.51 -9.84
C THR A 31 0.47 22.99 -8.70
N PRO A 32 0.75 23.77 -7.65
CA PRO A 32 1.66 23.33 -6.60
C PRO A 32 1.20 22.00 -6.00
N SER A 33 2.13 21.09 -5.73
CA SER A 33 1.82 19.90 -4.94
C SER A 33 1.68 20.24 -3.46
N PHE A 34 1.07 19.34 -2.72
CA PHE A 34 1.12 19.30 -1.27
C PHE A 34 1.33 17.87 -0.79
N ALA A 35 2.03 17.73 0.33
CA ALA A 35 2.14 16.50 1.10
C ALA A 35 1.92 16.86 2.57
N LEU A 36 0.95 16.23 3.21
CA LEU A 36 0.61 16.48 4.61
C LEU A 36 0.60 15.16 5.37
N ILE A 37 1.27 15.18 6.54
CA ILE A 37 1.16 14.15 7.57
C ILE A 37 0.60 14.82 8.81
N GLY A 38 -0.45 14.25 9.37
CA GLY A 38 -1.09 14.81 10.56
C GLY A 38 -2.26 13.98 11.05
N HIS A 39 -2.92 14.44 12.11
CA HIS A 39 -4.08 13.76 12.63
C HIS A 39 -5.31 13.96 11.72
N LEU A 40 -6.16 12.94 11.63
CA LEU A 40 -7.47 13.05 11.00
C LEU A 40 -8.41 13.88 11.89
N GLU A 41 -8.56 15.17 11.60
CA GLU A 41 -9.38 16.07 12.40
C GLU A 41 -10.87 15.91 12.07
N GLN A 42 -11.20 15.86 10.78
CA GLN A 42 -12.55 15.68 10.26
C GLN A 42 -12.51 14.77 9.04
N LEU A 43 -13.56 13.96 8.88
CA LEU A 43 -13.78 13.15 7.69
C LEU A 43 -15.25 13.23 7.30
N ASP A 44 -15.52 13.46 6.02
CA ASP A 44 -16.89 13.47 5.51
C ASP A 44 -17.01 12.75 4.16
N VAL A 45 -18.20 12.19 3.93
CA VAL A 45 -18.60 11.56 2.67
C VAL A 45 -19.80 12.29 2.08
N THR A 46 -19.73 12.55 0.77
CA THR A 46 -20.73 13.37 0.06
C THR A 46 -22.05 12.62 -0.11
N ASN A 47 -22.01 11.34 -0.46
CA ASN A 47 -23.20 10.51 -0.67
C ASN A 47 -22.99 9.10 -0.09
N LEU A 48 -23.72 8.78 0.99
CA LEU A 48 -23.68 7.48 1.65
C LEU A 48 -24.21 6.32 0.79
N ALA A 49 -25.02 6.62 -0.24
CA ALA A 49 -25.56 5.61 -1.14
C ALA A 49 -24.64 5.30 -2.34
N ASP A 50 -23.59 6.09 -2.57
CA ASP A 50 -22.63 5.88 -3.67
C ASP A 50 -21.38 5.14 -3.15
N PRO A 51 -21.13 3.88 -3.55
CA PRO A 51 -19.95 3.13 -3.10
C PRO A 51 -18.61 3.76 -3.47
N LEU A 52 -18.58 4.63 -4.48
CA LEU A 52 -17.38 5.33 -4.95
C LEU A 52 -17.44 6.83 -4.66
N SER A 53 -18.28 7.25 -3.71
CA SER A 53 -18.53 8.66 -3.40
C SER A 53 -17.25 9.47 -3.17
N ALA A 54 -17.32 10.75 -3.52
CA ALA A 54 -16.36 11.75 -3.08
C ALA A 54 -16.53 12.05 -1.58
N GLY A 55 -15.61 12.84 -1.04
CA GLY A 55 -15.68 13.32 0.33
C GLY A 55 -14.75 14.49 0.59
N SER A 56 -14.51 14.76 1.87
CA SER A 56 -13.48 15.71 2.30
C SER A 56 -12.88 15.27 3.62
N MET A 57 -11.65 15.70 3.88
CA MET A 57 -11.01 15.53 5.18
C MET A 57 -10.34 16.84 5.62
N VAL A 58 -10.07 16.94 6.91
CA VAL A 58 -9.25 18.03 7.48
C VAL A 58 -8.04 17.40 8.16
N VAL A 59 -6.85 17.86 7.78
CA VAL A 59 -5.56 17.44 8.33
C VAL A 59 -4.75 18.70 8.62
N ASN A 60 -4.29 18.87 9.86
CA ASN A 60 -3.57 20.07 10.33
C ASN A 60 -4.31 21.38 9.97
N GLY A 61 -5.62 21.42 10.19
CA GLY A 61 -6.50 22.55 9.84
C GLY A 61 -6.72 22.79 8.34
N THR A 62 -6.11 21.99 7.45
CA THR A 62 -6.24 22.15 6.00
C THR A 62 -7.35 21.24 5.46
N ARG A 63 -8.37 21.83 4.84
CA ARG A 63 -9.44 21.08 4.18
C ARG A 63 -8.97 20.55 2.82
N ILE A 64 -9.09 19.25 2.65
CA ILE A 64 -8.70 18.52 1.45
C ILE A 64 -9.93 17.84 0.83
N THR A 65 -10.10 18.01 -0.47
CA THR A 65 -11.09 17.31 -1.26
C THR A 65 -10.62 15.89 -1.54
N LEU A 66 -11.47 14.91 -1.24
CA LEU A 66 -11.30 13.51 -1.61
C LEU A 66 -12.11 13.26 -2.89
N PRO A 67 -11.48 13.04 -4.05
CA PRO A 67 -12.22 12.82 -5.28
C PRO A 67 -13.10 11.59 -5.24
N LYS A 68 -14.17 11.60 -6.06
CA LYS A 68 -14.91 10.39 -6.41
C LYS A 68 -13.94 9.35 -6.97
N ASN A 69 -14.19 8.07 -6.72
CA ASN A 69 -13.38 6.92 -7.14
C ASN A 69 -12.01 6.78 -6.43
N LEU A 70 -11.66 7.67 -5.49
CA LEU A 70 -10.45 7.52 -4.69
C LEU A 70 -10.55 6.29 -3.78
N LEU A 71 -9.53 5.43 -3.84
CA LEU A 71 -9.30 4.38 -2.85
C LEU A 71 -8.25 4.86 -1.85
N ILE A 72 -8.60 4.76 -0.57
CA ILE A 72 -7.74 5.07 0.56
C ILE A 72 -6.99 3.80 0.94
N LYS A 73 -5.68 3.92 1.11
CA LYS A 73 -4.82 2.83 1.61
C LYS A 73 -5.01 2.72 3.13
N LEU A 74 -5.32 1.53 3.58
CA LEU A 74 -5.26 1.14 4.98
C LEU A 74 -4.29 -0.05 5.10
N PRO A 75 -3.83 -0.39 6.31
CA PRO A 75 -3.13 -1.65 6.51
C PRO A 75 -3.98 -2.83 6.02
N GLY A 76 -3.36 -3.65 5.15
CA GLY A 76 -3.96 -4.89 4.63
C GLY A 76 -5.05 -4.74 3.57
N GLN A 77 -5.52 -3.54 3.24
CA GLN A 77 -6.57 -3.35 2.24
C GLN A 77 -6.69 -1.92 1.71
N TYR A 78 -7.42 -1.78 0.61
CA TYR A 78 -7.97 -0.51 0.15
C TYR A 78 -9.44 -0.40 0.54
N LEU A 79 -9.89 0.81 0.88
CA LEU A 79 -11.31 1.12 1.06
C LEU A 79 -11.66 2.40 0.28
N SER A 80 -12.87 2.45 -0.29
CA SER A 80 -13.37 3.73 -0.79
C SER A 80 -13.71 4.67 0.37
N VAL A 81 -13.90 5.96 0.08
CA VAL A 81 -14.39 6.92 1.08
C VAL A 81 -15.69 6.41 1.71
N ASN A 82 -16.62 5.88 0.92
CA ASN A 82 -17.89 5.32 1.41
C ASN A 82 -17.69 4.13 2.35
N ASP A 83 -16.76 3.22 2.02
CA ASP A 83 -16.51 2.02 2.83
C ASP A 83 -16.00 2.34 4.23
N ILE A 84 -15.26 3.44 4.41
CA ILE A 84 -14.84 3.92 5.73
C ILE A 84 -16.04 4.23 6.64
N PHE A 85 -17.15 4.71 6.07
CA PHE A 85 -18.38 5.06 6.81
C PHE A 85 -19.27 3.84 7.12
N ARG A 86 -18.86 2.62 6.81
CA ARG A 86 -19.57 1.39 7.22
C ARG A 86 -19.26 0.96 8.66
N GLY A 87 -18.51 1.79 9.39
CA GLY A 87 -18.09 1.55 10.76
C GLY A 87 -16.95 0.54 10.86
N LYS A 88 -16.60 0.20 12.10
CA LYS A 88 -15.46 -0.66 12.43
C LYS A 88 -15.59 -2.12 11.99
N HIS A 89 -16.83 -2.56 11.73
CA HIS A 89 -17.14 -3.91 11.25
C HIS A 89 -17.97 -3.79 9.96
N PRO A 90 -17.35 -3.40 8.83
CA PRO A 90 -18.07 -3.14 7.59
C PRO A 90 -18.72 -4.40 6.99
N GLY A 91 -18.34 -5.59 7.46
CA GLY A 91 -18.78 -6.87 6.95
C GLY A 91 -18.12 -7.23 5.62
N LYS A 92 -18.71 -8.20 4.92
CA LYS A 92 -18.26 -8.66 3.61
C LYS A 92 -19.45 -8.69 2.66
N ALA A 93 -19.21 -8.35 1.39
CA ALA A 93 -20.23 -8.43 0.36
C ALA A 93 -20.75 -9.88 0.20
N PRO A 94 -22.05 -10.07 -0.12
CA PRO A 94 -23.07 -9.03 -0.36
C PRO A 94 -23.69 -8.42 0.92
N ALA A 95 -23.35 -8.91 2.11
CA ALA A 95 -23.92 -8.50 3.39
C ALA A 95 -23.11 -7.38 4.07
N LEU A 96 -22.93 -6.26 3.38
CA LEU A 96 -22.21 -5.10 3.93
C LEU A 96 -23.11 -4.29 4.87
N VAL A 97 -22.52 -3.77 5.95
CA VAL A 97 -23.16 -2.78 6.81
C VAL A 97 -23.41 -1.50 6.01
N ALA A 98 -24.58 -0.87 6.18
CA ALA A 98 -24.90 0.38 5.52
C ALA A 98 -23.93 1.49 5.96
N ALA A 99 -23.50 2.34 5.02
CA ALA A 99 -22.68 3.49 5.36
C ALA A 99 -23.50 4.51 6.16
N SER A 100 -22.93 5.04 7.23
CA SER A 100 -23.54 6.03 8.12
C SER A 100 -22.51 7.01 8.67
N LYS A 101 -22.92 8.23 9.01
CA LYS A 101 -22.07 9.22 9.70
C LYS A 101 -22.28 9.11 11.23
N PRO A 102 -21.24 9.33 12.05
CA PRO A 102 -19.84 9.63 11.68
C PRO A 102 -19.04 8.39 11.27
N SER A 103 -17.79 8.60 10.80
CA SER A 103 -16.88 7.52 10.40
C SER A 103 -16.35 6.67 11.56
N GLY A 104 -16.25 7.27 12.74
CA GLY A 104 -15.58 6.72 13.91
C GLY A 104 -14.05 6.75 13.86
N LEU A 105 -13.45 7.55 12.97
CA LEU A 105 -12.00 7.69 12.80
C LEU A 105 -11.49 9.11 13.03
N ALA A 106 -12.34 10.13 12.87
CA ALA A 106 -11.91 11.51 12.96
C ALA A 106 -11.99 12.01 14.40
N LEU A 107 -11.04 12.87 14.81
CA LEU A 107 -11.03 13.49 16.14
C LEU A 107 -12.30 14.31 16.44
N GLY A 108 -12.90 14.88 15.39
CA GLY A 108 -14.16 15.61 15.43
C GLY A 108 -15.42 14.73 15.52
N ASP A 109 -15.29 13.41 15.42
CA ASP A 109 -16.43 12.50 15.63
C ASP A 109 -16.90 12.59 17.09
N LEU A 110 -18.22 12.70 17.31
CA LEU A 110 -18.80 12.85 18.64
C LEU A 110 -18.97 11.48 19.35
N PRO A 111 -18.96 11.43 20.70
CA PRO A 111 -19.31 10.23 21.45
C PRO A 111 -20.68 9.65 21.01
N PRO A 112 -20.83 8.31 20.97
CA PRO A 112 -19.86 7.29 21.36
C PRO A 112 -18.85 6.91 20.26
N HIS A 113 -18.86 7.58 19.11
CA HIS A 113 -18.06 7.20 17.93
C HIS A 113 -16.67 7.83 17.89
N LYS A 114 -16.37 8.77 18.80
CA LYS A 114 -15.05 9.39 18.87
C LYS A 114 -13.96 8.32 19.01
N PRO A 115 -12.89 8.34 18.19
CA PRO A 115 -11.81 7.39 18.33
C PRO A 115 -11.08 7.61 19.68
N PRO A 116 -10.73 6.54 20.41
CA PRO A 116 -10.05 6.66 21.72
C PRO A 116 -8.63 7.22 21.58
N VAL A 117 -8.01 7.01 20.43
CA VAL A 117 -6.69 7.53 20.07
C VAL A 117 -6.71 8.09 18.65
N PRO A 118 -5.93 9.15 18.35
CA PRO A 118 -5.95 9.79 17.03
C PRO A 118 -5.46 8.87 15.92
N PHE A 119 -6.08 8.97 14.74
CA PHE A 119 -5.55 8.40 13.50
C PHE A 119 -4.66 9.41 12.79
N GLU A 120 -3.59 8.91 12.18
CA GLU A 120 -2.69 9.65 11.32
C GLU A 120 -3.09 9.46 9.85
N VAL A 121 -2.98 10.53 9.09
CA VAL A 121 -3.22 10.56 7.66
C VAL A 121 -1.96 11.05 6.98
N GLU A 122 -1.55 10.32 5.96
CA GLU A 122 -0.62 10.81 4.95
C GLU A 122 -1.42 11.06 3.67
N VAL A 123 -1.37 12.29 3.17
CA VAL A 123 -2.14 12.71 2.00
C VAL A 123 -1.29 13.54 1.06
N ILE A 124 -1.37 13.19 -0.21
CA ILE A 124 -0.58 13.79 -1.27
C ILE A 124 -1.49 14.16 -2.43
N GLY A 125 -1.29 15.35 -2.97
CA GLY A 125 -2.16 15.91 -3.99
C GLY A 125 -1.59 17.15 -4.65
N ASN A 126 -2.42 17.78 -5.48
CA ASN A 126 -2.12 19.06 -6.12
C ASN A 126 -3.17 20.11 -5.73
N ILE A 127 -2.74 21.37 -5.72
CA ILE A 127 -3.59 22.53 -5.43
C ILE A 127 -4.09 23.09 -6.75
N ILE A 128 -5.39 22.94 -7.02
CA ILE A 128 -6.03 23.45 -8.24
C ILE A 128 -6.80 24.72 -7.88
N GLY A 129 -6.31 25.85 -8.37
CA GLY A 129 -6.79 27.16 -7.92
C GLY A 129 -6.50 27.35 -6.44
N THR A 130 -7.50 27.16 -5.58
CA THR A 130 -7.38 27.25 -4.12
C THR A 130 -7.74 25.94 -3.41
N GLU A 131 -8.09 24.90 -4.17
CA GLU A 131 -8.55 23.64 -3.62
C GLU A 131 -7.41 22.62 -3.52
N TYR A 132 -7.24 22.06 -2.33
CA TYR A 132 -6.34 20.92 -2.10
C TYR A 132 -7.06 19.64 -2.54
N ILE A 133 -6.63 19.03 -3.64
CA ILE A 133 -7.25 17.83 -4.19
C ILE A 133 -6.29 16.64 -4.03
N ALA A 134 -6.72 15.63 -3.28
CA ALA A 134 -5.93 14.43 -3.05
C ALA A 134 -5.83 13.54 -4.29
N GLY A 135 -4.64 12.98 -4.55
CA GLY A 135 -4.45 11.88 -5.50
C GLY A 135 -4.05 10.57 -4.81
N TRP A 136 -3.54 10.64 -3.58
CA TRP A 136 -3.22 9.47 -2.77
C TRP A 136 -3.43 9.78 -1.28
N VAL A 137 -3.96 8.80 -0.54
CA VAL A 137 -4.26 8.91 0.89
C VAL A 137 -3.96 7.57 1.56
N SER A 138 -3.26 7.63 2.68
CA SER A 138 -3.06 6.51 3.60
C SER A 138 -3.58 6.89 4.98
N ILE A 139 -4.31 5.99 5.65
CA ILE A 139 -4.77 6.15 7.03
C ILE A 139 -4.16 5.05 7.89
N ALA A 140 -3.52 5.47 8.97
CA ALA A 140 -2.85 4.60 9.94
C ALA A 140 -3.00 5.18 11.36
N GLN A 141 -2.39 4.54 12.36
CA GLN A 141 -2.37 5.04 13.74
C GLN A 141 -0.93 5.07 14.26
N LEU A 142 -0.44 6.26 14.63
CA LEU A 142 0.83 6.54 15.31
C LEU A 142 2.01 5.63 14.87
N GLY A 143 2.51 5.79 13.63
CA GLY A 143 3.63 4.99 13.13
C GLY A 143 3.37 3.47 13.13
N LEU A 144 2.11 3.08 12.95
CA LEU A 144 1.61 1.70 13.02
C LEU A 144 1.82 1.04 14.39
N HIS A 145 2.02 1.81 15.47
CA HIS A 145 2.37 1.31 16.80
C HIS A 145 3.42 0.18 16.77
N THR A 146 4.42 0.36 15.92
CA THR A 146 5.42 -0.68 15.65
C THR A 146 6.24 -0.97 16.91
N GLY A 147 6.45 -2.25 17.19
CA GLY A 147 7.28 -2.69 18.31
C GLY A 147 7.92 -4.04 18.05
N ALA A 148 8.83 -4.43 18.95
CA ALA A 148 9.56 -5.68 18.83
C ALA A 148 9.93 -6.26 20.20
N GLY A 149 10.07 -7.58 20.27
CA GLY A 149 10.51 -8.28 21.48
C GLY A 149 10.26 -9.78 21.41
N PHE A 150 10.57 -10.47 22.50
CA PHE A 150 10.32 -11.89 22.65
C PHE A 150 8.88 -12.15 23.11
N ILE A 151 8.25 -13.17 22.55
CA ILE A 151 7.00 -13.73 23.08
C ILE A 151 7.31 -14.37 24.43
N GLN A 152 6.80 -13.78 25.51
CA GLN A 152 6.99 -14.26 26.88
C GLN A 152 5.90 -15.25 27.28
N SER A 153 4.67 -15.05 26.80
CA SER A 153 3.56 -15.99 26.98
C SER A 153 2.50 -15.83 25.88
N ILE A 154 1.68 -16.87 25.72
CA ILE A 154 0.56 -16.90 24.77
C ILE A 154 -0.70 -17.26 25.54
N ASP A 155 -1.69 -16.39 25.51
CA ASP A 155 -3.04 -16.71 25.97
C ASP A 155 -3.84 -17.30 24.81
N TYR A 156 -3.99 -18.62 24.80
CA TYR A 156 -4.76 -19.35 23.78
C TYR A 156 -6.27 -19.14 23.89
N ALA A 157 -6.79 -18.66 25.02
CA ALA A 157 -8.21 -18.31 25.13
C ALA A 157 -8.53 -17.11 24.24
N THR A 158 -7.63 -16.12 24.19
CA THR A 158 -7.87 -14.88 23.45
C THR A 158 -6.98 -14.66 22.22
N GLY A 159 -5.97 -15.51 22.02
CA GLY A 159 -4.95 -15.35 20.98
C GLY A 159 -3.99 -14.19 21.24
N ALA A 160 -3.84 -13.78 22.51
CA ALA A 160 -2.94 -12.68 22.87
C ALA A 160 -1.51 -13.17 23.10
N LEU A 161 -0.55 -12.43 22.53
CA LEU A 161 0.87 -12.56 22.79
C LEU A 161 1.28 -11.50 23.81
N ILE A 162 1.99 -11.92 24.85
CA ILE A 162 2.69 -10.99 25.73
C ILE A 162 4.13 -10.87 25.23
N VAL A 163 4.52 -9.66 24.86
CA VAL A 163 5.80 -9.36 24.21
C VAL A 163 6.64 -8.45 25.10
N GLY A 164 7.94 -8.73 25.21
CA GLY A 164 8.87 -7.90 25.98
C GLY A 164 10.34 -8.28 25.74
N PRO A 165 11.29 -7.61 26.39
CA PRO A 165 12.69 -8.03 26.39
C PRO A 165 12.86 -9.44 26.97
N GLU A 166 13.93 -10.13 26.58
CA GLU A 166 14.25 -11.45 27.11
C GLU A 166 14.45 -11.38 28.63
N GLY A 167 13.69 -12.19 29.38
CA GLY A 167 13.74 -12.22 30.84
C GLY A 167 13.31 -10.93 31.56
N GLY A 168 12.83 -9.90 30.84
CA GLY A 168 12.39 -8.63 31.42
C GLY A 168 10.88 -8.50 31.55
N PRO A 169 10.37 -7.32 31.96
CA PRO A 169 8.93 -7.12 32.16
C PRO A 169 8.16 -7.16 30.83
N PRO A 170 6.86 -7.54 30.85
CA PRO A 170 5.98 -7.37 29.70
C PRO A 170 5.98 -5.92 29.20
N MET A 171 6.08 -5.74 27.88
CA MET A 171 6.06 -4.43 27.23
C MET A 171 4.74 -4.20 26.48
N ALA A 172 4.24 -5.21 25.77
CA ALA A 172 3.05 -5.09 24.96
C ALA A 172 2.20 -6.35 25.01
N ARG A 173 0.88 -6.16 24.93
CA ARG A 173 -0.07 -7.24 24.66
C ARG A 173 -0.55 -7.09 23.22
N VAL A 174 -0.27 -8.09 22.41
CA VAL A 174 -0.51 -8.07 20.95
C VAL A 174 -1.54 -9.13 20.60
N ARG A 175 -2.56 -8.76 19.83
CA ARG A 175 -3.54 -9.67 19.24
C ARG A 175 -3.55 -9.44 17.75
N ILE A 176 -3.49 -10.51 16.96
CA ILE A 176 -3.62 -10.38 15.51
C ILE A 176 -5.03 -9.86 15.20
N ASN A 177 -5.17 -8.79 14.44
CA ASN A 177 -6.43 -8.30 13.92
C ASN A 177 -6.80 -9.15 12.69
N ASP A 178 -7.60 -10.18 12.90
CA ASP A 178 -7.88 -11.21 11.90
C ASP A 178 -9.38 -11.51 11.90
N THR A 179 -10.09 -10.86 10.99
CA THR A 179 -11.55 -10.97 10.89
C THR A 179 -12.00 -12.40 10.55
N ARG A 180 -11.20 -13.15 9.78
CA ARG A 180 -11.57 -14.49 9.25
C ARG A 180 -11.03 -15.66 10.08
N GLY A 181 -10.02 -15.43 10.93
CA GLY A 181 -9.32 -16.49 11.63
C GLY A 181 -8.30 -17.23 10.75
N THR A 182 -7.73 -16.55 9.76
CA THR A 182 -6.68 -17.10 8.89
C THR A 182 -5.41 -17.48 9.66
N TYR A 183 -5.04 -16.69 10.68
CA TYR A 183 -3.80 -16.85 11.46
C TYR A 183 -4.04 -17.31 12.91
N GLY A 184 -5.28 -17.61 13.27
CA GLY A 184 -5.64 -18.07 14.61
C GLY A 184 -7.15 -17.97 14.83
N LYS A 185 -7.58 -17.54 16.01
CA LYS A 185 -9.01 -17.27 16.25
C LYS A 185 -9.48 -16.08 15.39
N PRO A 186 -10.71 -16.10 14.85
CA PRO A 186 -11.31 -14.91 14.26
C PRO A 186 -11.60 -13.86 15.34
N ASN A 187 -11.62 -12.59 14.97
CA ASN A 187 -11.88 -11.46 15.88
C ASN A 187 -13.14 -11.66 16.75
N SER A 188 -14.23 -12.16 16.15
CA SER A 188 -15.50 -12.44 16.83
C SER A 188 -15.41 -13.48 17.95
N SER A 189 -14.35 -14.29 17.98
CA SER A 189 -14.16 -15.40 18.93
C SER A 189 -13.05 -15.17 19.96
N LYS A 190 -12.48 -13.95 20.05
CA LYS A 190 -11.34 -13.64 20.96
C LYS A 190 -11.74 -13.20 22.37
N GLY A 191 -13.03 -13.27 22.73
CA GLY A 191 -13.54 -13.01 24.08
C GLY A 191 -13.80 -11.52 24.43
N ILE A 192 -13.30 -11.05 25.57
CA ILE A 192 -13.55 -9.67 26.04
C ILE A 192 -12.73 -8.69 25.20
N GLY A 193 -13.34 -7.56 24.81
CA GLY A 193 -12.70 -6.51 24.02
C GLY A 193 -12.56 -6.77 22.52
N ASN A 194 -13.43 -7.60 21.94
CA ASN A 194 -13.38 -8.08 20.55
C ASN A 194 -13.56 -7.03 19.46
N GLU A 195 -13.68 -5.76 19.81
CA GLU A 195 -14.00 -4.72 18.85
C GLU A 195 -12.72 -4.13 18.22
N MET A 196 -11.87 -5.02 17.69
CA MET A 196 -10.83 -4.61 16.76
C MET A 196 -11.48 -4.08 15.49
N ASP A 197 -10.91 -3.02 14.93
CA ASP A 197 -11.44 -2.41 13.72
C ASP A 197 -11.03 -3.24 12.49
N ASP A 198 -12.00 -3.89 11.86
CA ASP A 198 -11.79 -4.76 10.70
C ASP A 198 -11.33 -3.97 9.46
N ARG A 199 -11.46 -2.63 9.46
CA ARG A 199 -10.89 -1.76 8.41
C ARG A 199 -9.36 -1.80 8.40
N PHE A 200 -8.74 -2.24 9.49
CA PHE A 200 -7.29 -2.32 9.67
C PHE A 200 -6.85 -3.76 10.00
N ALA A 201 -7.61 -4.76 9.51
CA ALA A 201 -7.29 -6.17 9.69
C ALA A 201 -6.06 -6.59 8.85
N ALA A 202 -5.45 -7.69 9.27
CA ALA A 202 -4.47 -8.40 8.48
C ALA A 202 -5.07 -8.81 7.13
N ASP A 203 -4.28 -8.66 6.07
CA ASP A 203 -4.62 -9.13 4.74
C ASP A 203 -4.87 -10.64 4.78
N PRO A 204 -6.06 -11.15 4.38
CA PRO A 204 -6.38 -12.56 4.43
C PRO A 204 -5.85 -13.39 3.24
N GLY A 205 -5.41 -12.75 2.16
CA GLY A 205 -4.91 -13.40 0.94
C GLY A 205 -3.40 -13.52 0.91
N ASN A 206 -2.70 -12.45 1.28
CA ASN A 206 -1.26 -12.47 1.52
C ASN A 206 -0.96 -12.96 2.95
N ALA A 207 0.28 -13.34 3.26
CA ALA A 207 0.66 -13.76 4.63
C ALA A 207 1.47 -12.66 5.36
N PRO A 208 0.82 -11.66 6.00
CA PRO A 208 1.50 -10.63 6.80
C PRO A 208 1.87 -11.11 8.21
N VAL A 209 1.40 -12.30 8.63
CA VAL A 209 1.85 -13.00 9.84
C VAL A 209 2.79 -14.11 9.39
N VAL A 210 4.08 -13.90 9.55
CA VAL A 210 5.08 -14.58 8.72
C VAL A 210 6.43 -14.72 9.42
N SER A 211 7.26 -15.66 8.99
CA SER A 211 8.68 -15.72 9.33
C SER A 211 9.45 -14.69 8.50
N GLN A 212 10.67 -14.35 8.91
CA GLN A 212 11.55 -13.44 8.17
C GLN A 212 11.81 -13.89 6.72
N THR A 213 11.67 -15.19 6.44
CA THR A 213 11.83 -15.79 5.11
C THR A 213 10.56 -15.72 4.24
N GLY A 214 9.41 -15.35 4.79
CA GLY A 214 8.13 -15.38 4.08
C GLY A 214 7.24 -16.60 4.37
N PHE A 215 7.64 -17.52 5.26
CA PHE A 215 6.83 -18.70 5.59
C PHE A 215 5.64 -18.30 6.48
N PRO A 216 4.39 -18.66 6.13
CA PRO A 216 3.21 -18.28 6.91
C PRO A 216 3.24 -18.77 8.37
N MET A 217 2.94 -17.88 9.31
CA MET A 217 2.91 -18.14 10.74
C MET A 217 1.48 -18.01 11.31
N CYS A 218 1.27 -18.50 12.53
CA CYS A 218 -0.05 -18.49 13.19
C CYS A 218 0.05 -18.55 14.71
N ILE A 219 -1.05 -18.25 15.39
CA ILE A 219 -1.26 -18.60 16.80
C ILE A 219 -2.23 -19.79 16.82
N PRO A 220 -1.81 -20.98 17.29
CA PRO A 220 -2.68 -22.14 17.29
C PRO A 220 -3.82 -21.98 18.30
N LEU A 221 -4.87 -22.79 18.18
CA LEU A 221 -6.02 -22.77 19.11
C LEU A 221 -5.66 -23.28 20.51
N SER A 222 -4.54 -23.98 20.65
CA SER A 222 -4.00 -24.49 21.93
C SER A 222 -2.48 -24.63 21.88
N ALA A 223 -1.85 -24.82 23.04
CA ALA A 223 -0.41 -25.10 23.14
C ALA A 223 0.03 -26.38 22.42
N ALA A 224 -0.88 -27.32 22.16
CA ALA A 224 -0.60 -28.54 21.42
C ALA A 224 -0.59 -28.35 19.89
N GLY A 225 -0.93 -27.15 19.41
CA GLY A 225 -1.19 -26.89 17.99
C GLY A 225 -2.63 -27.17 17.58
N ASP A 226 -2.90 -27.05 16.28
CA ASP A 226 -4.16 -27.46 15.64
C ASP A 226 -3.92 -27.91 14.18
N SER A 227 -4.99 -28.27 13.46
CA SER A 227 -4.89 -28.82 12.10
C SER A 227 -4.32 -27.84 11.07
N ASN A 228 -4.50 -26.53 11.27
CA ASN A 228 -4.06 -25.45 10.38
C ASN A 228 -2.75 -24.80 10.85
N CYS A 229 -2.38 -25.03 12.11
CA CYS A 229 -1.20 -24.49 12.80
C CYS A 229 -0.51 -25.61 13.62
N PRO A 230 0.01 -26.68 12.98
CA PRO A 230 0.53 -27.83 13.72
C PRO A 230 1.89 -27.55 14.35
N LEU A 231 2.11 -28.00 15.58
CA LEU A 231 3.38 -27.84 16.29
C LEU A 231 4.57 -28.51 15.57
N THR A 232 4.31 -29.54 14.77
CA THR A 232 5.31 -30.21 13.92
C THR A 232 5.91 -29.28 12.86
N ASN A 233 5.24 -28.18 12.51
CA ASN A 233 5.79 -27.14 11.64
C ASN A 233 6.75 -26.19 12.38
N ARG A 234 7.18 -26.52 13.59
CA ARG A 234 8.29 -25.90 14.33
C ARG A 234 9.38 -26.90 14.68
N GLY A 235 9.56 -27.91 13.83
CA GLY A 235 10.64 -28.88 13.95
C GLY A 235 10.55 -29.78 15.18
N THR A 236 11.65 -30.47 15.47
CA THR A 236 11.71 -31.44 16.58
C THR A 236 11.61 -30.69 17.92
N GLY A 237 10.55 -30.95 18.68
CA GLY A 237 10.29 -30.30 19.97
C GLY A 237 9.45 -29.01 19.88
N GLY A 238 9.03 -28.59 18.68
CA GLY A 238 8.04 -27.52 18.52
C GLY A 238 8.55 -26.09 18.75
N ASN A 239 9.87 -25.87 18.79
CA ASN A 239 10.46 -24.55 18.99
C ASN A 239 11.71 -24.30 18.12
N GLU A 240 11.88 -25.04 17.04
CA GLU A 240 12.98 -24.81 16.12
C GLU A 240 12.81 -23.46 15.41
N LYS A 241 13.92 -22.72 15.27
CA LYS A 241 13.92 -21.37 14.70
C LYS A 241 14.47 -21.32 13.28
N ARG A 242 15.31 -22.27 12.87
CA ARG A 242 15.96 -22.31 11.55
C ARG A 242 15.98 -23.73 11.00
N PHE A 243 15.27 -23.97 9.90
CA PHE A 243 15.16 -25.29 9.27
C PHE A 243 14.51 -25.19 7.88
N THR A 244 14.57 -26.27 7.12
CA THR A 244 13.84 -26.42 5.85
C THR A 244 12.63 -27.32 6.06
N CYS A 245 11.43 -26.78 5.87
CA CYS A 245 10.17 -27.50 5.89
C CYS A 245 10.03 -28.34 4.60
N GLY A 246 10.29 -29.64 4.73
CA GLY A 246 10.30 -30.57 3.61
C GLY A 246 11.47 -31.56 3.68
N PRO A 247 11.55 -32.50 2.72
CA PRO A 247 12.50 -33.62 2.78
C PRO A 247 13.94 -33.26 2.41
N VAL A 248 14.14 -32.17 1.65
CA VAL A 248 15.44 -31.77 1.11
C VAL A 248 15.78 -30.38 1.59
N SER A 249 17.04 -30.16 2.00
CA SER A 249 17.56 -28.84 2.30
C SER A 249 18.75 -28.51 1.41
N GLU A 250 18.76 -27.28 0.89
CA GLU A 250 19.90 -26.71 0.17
C GLU A 250 20.93 -26.08 1.12
N ASP A 251 20.47 -25.57 2.28
CA ASP A 251 21.31 -24.90 3.26
C ASP A 251 21.60 -25.82 4.44
N THR A 252 22.88 -26.19 4.58
CA THR A 252 23.37 -27.02 5.69
C THR A 252 23.08 -26.44 7.09
N THR A 253 22.90 -25.12 7.20
CA THR A 253 22.55 -24.45 8.47
C THR A 253 21.03 -24.45 8.75
N ALA A 254 20.23 -24.90 7.80
CA ALA A 254 18.78 -25.09 7.92
C ALA A 254 18.44 -26.56 7.62
N PRO A 255 18.58 -27.48 8.59
CA PRO A 255 18.38 -28.90 8.34
C PRO A 255 16.97 -29.22 7.83
N ALA A 256 16.84 -30.25 6.99
CA ALA A 256 15.55 -30.68 6.47
C ALA A 256 14.67 -31.31 7.57
N ARG A 257 13.37 -31.05 7.49
CA ARG A 257 12.33 -31.61 8.37
C ARG A 257 11.26 -32.28 7.51
N PRO A 258 11.42 -33.57 7.16
CA PRO A 258 10.49 -34.29 6.28
C PRO A 258 9.06 -34.38 6.83
N THR A 259 8.88 -34.27 8.15
CA THR A 259 7.56 -34.29 8.82
C THR A 259 6.87 -32.92 8.82
N CYS A 260 7.57 -31.85 8.47
CA CYS A 260 6.99 -30.52 8.34
C CYS A 260 6.12 -30.46 7.08
N GLN A 261 4.93 -29.87 7.20
CA GLN A 261 3.95 -29.78 6.13
C GLN A 261 3.95 -28.35 5.56
N PRO A 262 4.61 -28.09 4.42
CA PRO A 262 4.78 -26.73 3.90
C PRO A 262 3.44 -26.05 3.57
N GLY A 263 2.39 -26.79 3.23
CA GLY A 263 1.04 -26.25 3.00
C GLY A 263 0.25 -25.84 4.26
N LYS A 264 0.89 -25.85 5.44
CA LYS A 264 0.31 -25.43 6.71
C LYS A 264 1.20 -24.39 7.37
N LYS A 265 0.58 -23.49 8.14
CA LYS A 265 1.29 -22.43 8.85
C LYS A 265 2.12 -22.99 10.00
N ALA A 266 3.16 -22.29 10.39
CA ALA A 266 3.99 -22.64 11.54
C ALA A 266 3.57 -21.82 12.78
N PRO A 267 3.36 -22.45 13.96
CA PRO A 267 2.96 -21.71 15.16
C PRO A 267 4.05 -20.73 15.62
N LEU A 268 3.66 -19.52 15.99
CA LEU A 268 4.40 -18.66 16.89
C LEU A 268 4.42 -19.29 18.27
N VAL A 269 5.58 -19.27 18.92
CA VAL A 269 5.81 -19.93 20.21
C VAL A 269 6.58 -19.03 21.17
N VAL A 270 6.49 -19.32 22.47
CA VAL A 270 7.24 -18.61 23.50
C VAL A 270 8.75 -18.64 23.18
N GLY A 271 9.39 -17.49 23.30
CA GLY A 271 10.79 -17.26 22.95
C GLY A 271 11.02 -16.95 21.47
N ASP A 272 10.00 -16.86 20.62
CA ASP A 272 10.17 -16.19 19.31
C ASP A 272 10.41 -14.70 19.52
N TYR A 273 11.41 -14.15 18.83
CA TYR A 273 11.55 -12.70 18.66
C TYR A 273 10.67 -12.26 17.50
N ILE A 274 9.76 -11.33 17.75
CA ILE A 274 8.85 -10.79 16.74
C ILE A 274 8.98 -9.29 16.62
N THR A 275 8.72 -8.78 15.42
CA THR A 275 8.29 -7.41 15.17
C THR A 275 6.79 -7.43 14.87
N TYR A 276 6.07 -6.43 15.32
CA TYR A 276 4.63 -6.30 15.07
C TYR A 276 4.28 -4.87 14.69
N SER A 277 3.21 -4.73 13.90
CA SER A 277 2.59 -3.45 13.55
C SER A 277 1.07 -3.57 13.61
N GLY A 278 0.41 -2.52 14.08
CA GLY A 278 -1.00 -2.56 14.42
C GLY A 278 -1.57 -1.24 14.90
N MET A 279 -2.70 -1.34 15.58
CA MET A 279 -3.38 -0.21 16.22
C MET A 279 -3.54 -0.46 17.71
N LEU A 280 -3.33 0.58 18.51
CA LEU A 280 -3.74 0.62 19.88
C LEU A 280 -5.29 0.62 19.96
N THR A 281 -5.82 -0.40 20.60
CA THR A 281 -7.26 -0.65 20.76
C THR A 281 -7.58 -0.78 22.24
N GLU A 282 -8.67 -0.14 22.69
CA GLU A 282 -9.16 -0.32 24.05
C GLU A 282 -9.77 -1.72 24.21
N GLU A 283 -9.37 -2.43 25.26
CA GLU A 283 -9.96 -3.72 25.62
C GLU A 283 -11.41 -3.56 26.10
N THR A 284 -11.74 -2.45 26.73
CA THR A 284 -13.12 -2.09 27.06
C THR A 284 -13.25 -0.61 26.84
N PRO A 285 -14.21 -0.16 26.00
CA PRO A 285 -14.39 1.25 25.70
C PRO A 285 -14.46 2.10 26.98
N GLY A 286 -13.60 3.10 27.09
CA GLY A 286 -13.52 4.01 28.23
C GLY A 286 -12.84 3.46 29.49
N ALA A 287 -12.33 2.22 29.48
CA ALA A 287 -11.63 1.64 30.63
C ALA A 287 -10.14 2.01 30.70
N GLY A 288 -9.57 2.59 29.64
CA GLY A 288 -8.16 3.01 29.60
C GLY A 288 -7.14 1.86 29.55
N ASN A 289 -7.59 0.63 29.32
CA ASN A 289 -6.72 -0.54 29.13
C ASN A 289 -6.61 -0.87 27.64
N PHE A 290 -5.38 -0.99 27.13
CA PHE A 290 -5.13 -1.14 25.71
C PHE A 290 -4.42 -2.44 25.34
N PHE A 291 -4.50 -2.80 24.06
CA PHE A 291 -3.69 -3.81 23.41
C PHE A 291 -3.38 -3.37 21.97
N ILE A 292 -2.42 -4.03 21.33
CA ILE A 292 -2.11 -3.82 19.90
C ILE A 292 -2.92 -4.82 19.07
N ALA A 293 -3.84 -4.31 18.25
CA ALA A 293 -4.51 -5.03 17.18
C ALA A 293 -3.59 -5.06 15.95
N ALA A 294 -2.79 -6.11 15.84
CA ALA A 294 -1.73 -6.24 14.84
C ALA A 294 -2.27 -6.68 13.46
N HIS A 295 -2.00 -5.90 12.43
CA HIS A 295 -2.27 -6.31 11.04
C HIS A 295 -1.09 -7.08 10.42
N ALA A 296 0.10 -6.97 10.99
CA ALA A 296 1.27 -7.74 10.58
C ALA A 296 2.15 -8.13 11.77
N ILE A 297 2.78 -9.31 11.66
CA ILE A 297 3.76 -9.82 12.60
C ILE A 297 4.84 -10.54 11.79
N SER A 298 6.10 -10.13 11.95
CA SER A 298 7.25 -10.87 11.42
C SER A 298 8.00 -11.53 12.57
N SER A 299 8.27 -12.82 12.45
CA SER A 299 9.08 -13.59 13.39
C SER A 299 10.50 -13.73 12.86
N LEU A 300 11.50 -13.55 13.72
CA LEU A 300 12.93 -13.73 13.40
C LEU A 300 13.29 -15.23 13.30
N THR A 301 12.45 -16.01 12.62
CA THR A 301 12.66 -17.42 12.29
C THR A 301 13.05 -17.56 10.83
N GLY A 302 13.95 -18.50 10.54
CA GLY A 302 14.40 -18.86 9.20
C GLY A 302 13.78 -20.18 8.75
N ILE A 303 12.52 -20.15 8.34
CA ILE A 303 11.81 -21.34 7.85
C ILE A 303 11.84 -21.34 6.32
N TYR A 304 12.56 -22.29 5.74
CA TYR A 304 12.68 -22.46 4.29
C TYR A 304 11.77 -23.58 3.79
N THR A 305 11.56 -23.67 2.49
CA THR A 305 10.88 -24.80 1.83
C THR A 305 11.87 -25.58 0.98
N SER A 306 11.60 -26.86 0.74
CA SER A 306 12.50 -27.69 -0.07
C SER A 306 12.73 -27.09 -1.47
N PRO A 307 13.96 -27.20 -2.00
CA PRO A 307 14.32 -26.58 -3.27
C PRO A 307 13.48 -27.14 -4.42
N GLY A 308 12.89 -26.24 -5.21
CA GLY A 308 12.06 -26.59 -6.37
C GLY A 308 10.70 -27.23 -6.03
N ALA A 309 10.33 -27.31 -4.75
CA ALA A 309 9.09 -27.95 -4.32
C ALA A 309 8.00 -26.93 -3.97
N ASP A 310 6.74 -27.27 -4.29
CA ASP A 310 5.56 -26.48 -3.94
C ASP A 310 4.83 -27.10 -2.72
N PRO A 311 4.21 -26.28 -1.85
CA PRO A 311 4.20 -24.82 -1.90
C PRO A 311 5.51 -24.19 -1.39
N ALA A 312 5.86 -23.05 -1.96
CA ALA A 312 6.83 -22.10 -1.42
C ALA A 312 6.20 -20.71 -1.34
N TYR A 313 6.84 -19.80 -0.59
CA TYR A 313 6.26 -18.51 -0.27
C TYR A 313 7.22 -17.38 -0.56
N VAL A 314 6.63 -16.22 -0.85
CA VAL A 314 7.34 -14.98 -1.08
C VAL A 314 6.68 -13.87 -0.27
N LEU A 315 7.47 -12.87 0.11
CA LEU A 315 7.04 -11.72 0.90
C LEU A 315 7.59 -10.45 0.26
N ILE A 316 6.77 -9.40 0.17
CA ILE A 316 7.22 -8.04 -0.15
C ILE A 316 7.36 -7.28 1.17
N GLU A 317 8.58 -6.81 1.47
CA GLU A 317 8.79 -5.89 2.59
C GLU A 317 8.58 -4.44 2.15
N GLU A 318 9.06 -4.09 0.96
CA GLU A 318 9.02 -2.71 0.47
C GLU A 318 8.99 -2.67 -1.06
N ALA A 319 8.17 -1.76 -1.59
CA ALA A 319 8.16 -1.37 -2.98
C ALA A 319 7.97 0.15 -3.09
N ILE A 320 8.89 0.85 -3.75
CA ILE A 320 8.87 2.30 -3.93
C ILE A 320 8.98 2.62 -5.42
N ILE A 321 8.13 3.52 -5.91
CA ILE A 321 8.08 3.89 -7.34
C ILE A 321 8.19 5.41 -7.52
N GLY A 322 9.13 5.85 -8.34
CA GLY A 322 9.23 7.24 -8.79
C GLY A 322 8.21 7.57 -9.88
N THR A 323 7.56 8.72 -9.75
CA THR A 323 6.39 9.11 -10.55
C THR A 323 6.72 9.75 -11.90
N LEU A 324 7.98 10.16 -12.12
CA LEU A 324 8.54 10.74 -13.34
C LEU A 324 7.71 11.90 -13.94
N GLY A 325 8.11 13.16 -13.75
CA GLY A 325 7.41 14.32 -14.35
C GLY A 325 8.19 15.02 -15.48
N ALA A 326 7.51 15.49 -16.53
CA ALA A 326 8.13 16.38 -17.54
C ALA A 326 8.48 17.72 -16.92
N PRO A 327 9.63 18.31 -17.27
CA PRO A 327 10.01 19.61 -16.75
C PRO A 327 9.05 20.65 -17.29
N PHE A 328 8.54 21.53 -16.42
CA PHE A 328 7.81 22.70 -16.89
C PHE A 328 8.73 23.60 -17.73
N PRO A 329 8.19 24.34 -18.71
CA PRO A 329 9.00 25.31 -19.44
C PRO A 329 9.52 26.41 -18.49
N PRO A 330 10.54 27.16 -18.93
CA PRO A 330 11.05 28.30 -18.17
C PRO A 330 9.94 29.25 -17.71
N PRO A 331 9.97 29.75 -16.46
CA PRO A 331 11.06 29.68 -15.48
C PRO A 331 11.02 28.46 -14.53
N ASN A 332 10.20 27.43 -14.79
CA ASN A 332 9.97 26.28 -13.90
C ASN A 332 10.73 25.00 -14.29
N GLU A 333 11.78 25.11 -15.10
CA GLU A 333 12.52 24.00 -15.70
C GLU A 333 13.44 23.22 -14.75
N ASN A 334 13.73 23.79 -13.57
CA ASN A 334 14.65 23.20 -12.59
C ASN A 334 13.94 22.22 -11.66
N GLN A 335 13.48 21.10 -12.21
CA GLN A 335 12.90 20.00 -11.44
C GLN A 335 13.59 18.67 -11.70
N GLU A 336 13.51 17.79 -10.72
CA GLU A 336 13.99 16.43 -10.81
C GLU A 336 13.03 15.59 -11.65
N GLN A 337 13.60 14.71 -12.46
CA GLN A 337 12.85 13.76 -13.29
C GLN A 337 13.29 12.34 -12.95
N THR A 338 13.04 11.93 -11.71
CA THR A 338 13.46 10.61 -11.25
C THR A 338 12.32 9.61 -11.40
N SER A 339 12.52 8.63 -12.28
CA SER A 339 11.88 7.33 -12.17
C SER A 339 12.84 6.39 -11.47
N ARG A 340 12.49 5.91 -10.28
CA ARG A 340 13.28 4.91 -9.54
C ARG A 340 12.35 3.80 -9.12
N PHE A 341 12.84 2.57 -9.13
CA PHE A 341 12.14 1.44 -8.54
C PHE A 341 13.04 0.83 -7.48
N VAL A 342 12.59 0.83 -6.24
CA VAL A 342 13.26 0.13 -5.13
C VAL A 342 12.34 -0.98 -4.66
N PHE A 343 12.91 -2.16 -4.48
CA PHE A 343 12.16 -3.33 -4.07
C PHE A 343 12.99 -4.20 -3.13
N VAL A 344 12.37 -4.66 -2.05
CA VAL A 344 12.92 -5.62 -1.09
C VAL A 344 11.85 -6.66 -0.77
N GLY A 345 12.25 -7.93 -0.79
CA GLY A 345 11.41 -9.05 -0.41
C GLY A 345 12.22 -10.29 -0.05
N PHE A 346 11.50 -11.37 0.25
CA PHE A 346 12.08 -12.66 0.63
C PHE A 346 11.36 -13.82 -0.05
N THR A 347 12.04 -14.96 -0.17
CA THR A 347 11.47 -16.25 -0.58
C THR A 347 11.88 -17.35 0.39
N THR A 348 10.98 -18.31 0.63
CA THR A 348 11.28 -19.53 1.39
C THR A 348 12.08 -20.54 0.56
N ASP A 349 12.08 -20.41 -0.77
CA ASP A 349 12.89 -21.22 -1.66
C ASP A 349 13.93 -20.35 -2.37
N PRO A 350 15.17 -20.27 -1.84
CA PRO A 350 16.24 -19.46 -2.43
C PRO A 350 16.82 -20.05 -3.72
N THR A 351 16.33 -21.22 -4.17
CA THR A 351 16.84 -21.89 -5.37
C THR A 351 16.14 -21.48 -6.65
N ARG A 352 14.92 -20.95 -6.56
CA ARG A 352 14.13 -20.48 -7.70
C ARG A 352 14.16 -18.97 -7.81
N ARG A 353 14.18 -18.47 -9.05
CA ARG A 353 14.11 -17.04 -9.33
C ARG A 353 12.71 -16.51 -9.06
N VAL A 354 12.63 -15.20 -8.83
CA VAL A 354 11.37 -14.50 -8.56
C VAL A 354 11.17 -13.40 -9.59
N ASP A 355 10.06 -13.46 -10.31
CA ASP A 355 9.61 -12.40 -11.21
C ASP A 355 8.96 -11.28 -10.40
N VAL A 356 9.24 -10.03 -10.78
CA VAL A 356 8.64 -8.82 -10.22
C VAL A 356 7.77 -8.15 -11.27
N PHE A 357 6.48 -8.00 -10.96
CA PHE A 357 5.46 -7.41 -11.81
C PHE A 357 4.91 -6.13 -11.19
N VAL A 358 4.62 -5.16 -12.04
CA VAL A 358 3.68 -4.08 -11.71
C VAL A 358 2.30 -4.42 -12.27
N ILE A 359 1.26 -4.00 -11.56
CA ILE A 359 -0.12 -4.35 -11.88
C ILE A 359 -0.81 -3.18 -12.58
N ASP A 360 -1.00 -3.32 -13.89
CA ASP A 360 -1.77 -2.39 -14.69
C ASP A 360 -3.27 -2.75 -14.60
N THR A 361 -4.13 -1.75 -14.42
CA THR A 361 -5.60 -1.92 -14.36
C THR A 361 -6.27 -0.97 -15.35
N SER A 362 -7.42 -1.39 -15.88
CA SER A 362 -8.22 -0.57 -16.78
C SER A 362 -9.66 -0.43 -16.27
N GLN A 363 -10.33 0.67 -16.59
CA GLN A 363 -11.65 0.97 -16.03
C GLN A 363 -12.67 -0.12 -16.37
N GLY A 364 -13.36 -0.65 -15.35
CA GLY A 364 -14.43 -1.63 -15.52
C GLY A 364 -13.97 -3.05 -15.85
N ASP A 365 -12.69 -3.23 -16.16
CA ASP A 365 -12.06 -4.53 -16.33
C ASP A 365 -11.80 -5.13 -14.93
N PRO A 366 -12.39 -6.28 -14.59
CA PRO A 366 -12.10 -6.94 -13.32
C PRO A 366 -10.69 -7.56 -13.32
N ASP A 367 -10.09 -7.74 -14.50
CA ASP A 367 -8.83 -8.45 -14.65
C ASP A 367 -7.65 -7.49 -14.49
N GLU A 368 -6.66 -7.95 -13.74
CA GLU A 368 -5.38 -7.28 -13.55
C GLU A 368 -4.41 -7.70 -14.65
N GLN A 369 -3.72 -6.74 -15.27
CA GLN A 369 -2.70 -7.03 -16.27
C GLN A 369 -1.31 -6.95 -15.65
N GLU A 370 -0.56 -8.05 -15.75
CA GLU A 370 0.78 -8.13 -15.20
C GLU A 370 1.81 -7.65 -16.22
N ARG A 371 2.57 -6.62 -15.84
CA ARG A 371 3.74 -6.18 -16.60
C ARG A 371 5.01 -6.49 -15.83
N ARG A 372 5.77 -7.47 -16.32
CA ARG A 372 7.03 -7.88 -15.69
C ARG A 372 8.09 -6.79 -15.83
N LEU A 373 8.61 -6.32 -14.71
CA LEU A 373 9.71 -5.36 -14.66
C LEU A 373 11.07 -6.04 -14.71
N THR A 374 11.25 -7.12 -13.95
CA THR A 374 12.53 -7.82 -13.83
C THR A 374 12.35 -9.21 -13.23
N THR A 375 13.42 -9.99 -13.25
CA THR A 375 13.52 -11.31 -12.61
C THR A 375 14.76 -11.29 -11.72
N LEU A 376 14.62 -11.73 -10.47
CA LEU A 376 15.66 -11.64 -9.46
C LEU A 376 16.08 -13.03 -8.97
N ASP A 377 17.39 -13.21 -8.82
CA ASP A 377 17.97 -14.35 -8.12
C ASP A 377 18.00 -14.08 -6.60
N PRO A 378 17.41 -14.95 -5.77
CA PRO A 378 17.50 -14.82 -4.32
C PRO A 378 18.94 -14.92 -3.81
N GLN A 379 19.24 -14.18 -2.75
CA GLN A 379 20.53 -14.29 -2.07
C GLN A 379 20.71 -15.67 -1.44
N ARG A 380 21.88 -16.28 -1.66
CA ARG A 380 22.24 -17.60 -1.12
C ARG A 380 23.21 -17.55 0.06
N LYS A 381 23.60 -16.36 0.51
CA LYS A 381 24.49 -16.13 1.67
C LYS A 381 23.99 -14.91 2.47
N GLY A 382 24.29 -14.89 3.77
CA GLY A 382 23.81 -13.85 4.67
C GLY A 382 22.31 -13.97 4.92
N GLN A 383 21.53 -12.99 4.49
CA GLN A 383 20.06 -13.05 4.51
C GLN A 383 19.58 -13.94 3.36
N ILE A 384 19.68 -15.26 3.54
CA ILE A 384 19.29 -16.26 2.54
C ILE A 384 17.81 -16.12 2.20
N GLY A 385 17.49 -16.11 0.90
CA GLY A 385 16.14 -15.91 0.37
C GLY A 385 15.81 -14.45 0.07
N ARG A 386 16.64 -13.49 0.49
CA ARG A 386 16.38 -12.07 0.20
C ARG A 386 16.48 -11.79 -1.30
N ILE A 387 15.49 -11.09 -1.83
CA ILE A 387 15.48 -10.50 -3.17
C ILE A 387 15.45 -8.98 -3.03
N ARG A 388 16.33 -8.29 -3.75
CA ARG A 388 16.42 -6.83 -3.69
C ARG A 388 16.88 -6.28 -5.02
N VAL A 389 16.25 -5.19 -5.45
CA VAL A 389 16.71 -4.44 -6.62
C VAL A 389 16.52 -2.94 -6.41
N THR A 390 17.43 -2.18 -6.99
CA THR A 390 17.26 -0.76 -7.23
C THR A 390 17.50 -0.54 -8.71
N LEU A 391 16.43 -0.28 -9.45
CA LEU A 391 16.55 0.05 -10.85
C LEU A 391 16.89 1.54 -10.99
N PRO A 392 17.76 1.91 -11.96
CA PRO A 392 18.38 3.23 -12.02
C PRO A 392 17.36 4.33 -12.29
N ALA A 393 17.72 5.55 -11.89
CA ALA A 393 17.02 6.76 -12.26
C ALA A 393 16.87 6.81 -13.80
N LYS A 394 15.66 7.09 -14.29
CA LYS A 394 15.29 7.16 -15.73
C LYS A 394 15.05 5.83 -16.44
N ALA A 395 15.12 4.70 -15.73
CA ALA A 395 14.50 3.49 -16.25
C ALA A 395 12.99 3.73 -16.33
N ASN A 396 12.41 3.59 -17.52
CA ASN A 396 11.03 3.98 -17.74
C ASN A 396 10.08 2.85 -17.29
N PHE A 397 9.37 3.08 -16.18
CA PHE A 397 8.42 2.13 -15.61
C PHE A 397 6.96 2.51 -15.86
N LEU A 398 6.72 3.55 -16.67
CA LEU A 398 5.39 4.07 -16.93
C LEU A 398 4.50 3.05 -17.67
N PRO A 399 3.20 3.03 -17.36
CA PRO A 399 2.51 3.87 -16.37
C PRO A 399 2.80 3.48 -14.91
N ILE A 400 2.49 4.40 -13.99
CA ILE A 400 2.57 4.16 -12.55
C ILE A 400 1.40 3.30 -12.11
N THR A 401 1.70 2.27 -11.31
CA THR A 401 0.71 1.32 -10.80
C THR A 401 0.45 1.52 -9.31
N ARG A 402 -0.69 0.99 -8.86
CA ARG A 402 -1.07 0.96 -7.45
C ARG A 402 -0.37 -0.18 -6.70
N ASP A 403 -0.24 -1.31 -7.37
CA ASP A 403 0.17 -2.58 -6.77
C ASP A 403 1.40 -3.18 -7.48
N VAL A 404 2.18 -3.95 -6.73
CA VAL A 404 3.32 -4.75 -7.18
C VAL A 404 3.04 -6.20 -6.80
N ARG A 405 3.35 -7.13 -7.71
CA ARG A 405 3.26 -8.57 -7.45
C ARG A 405 4.61 -9.22 -7.67
N ILE A 406 4.94 -10.18 -6.84
CA ILE A 406 6.05 -11.10 -7.07
C ILE A 406 5.55 -12.52 -7.25
N ARG A 407 6.23 -13.30 -8.09
CA ARG A 407 5.92 -14.72 -8.33
C ARG A 407 7.19 -15.55 -8.45
N ILE A 408 7.20 -16.72 -7.83
CA ILE A 408 8.29 -17.69 -8.00
C ILE A 408 8.19 -18.34 -9.39
N GLU A 409 9.27 -18.32 -10.18
CA GLU A 409 9.29 -18.99 -11.49
C GLU A 409 9.04 -20.51 -11.33
N GLY A 410 8.17 -21.04 -12.18
CA GLY A 410 7.80 -22.46 -12.17
C GLY A 410 6.86 -22.89 -11.04
N HIS A 411 6.47 -21.97 -10.14
CA HIS A 411 5.46 -22.23 -9.11
C HIS A 411 4.06 -21.95 -9.67
N SER A 412 3.13 -22.89 -9.47
CA SER A 412 1.71 -22.66 -9.77
C SER A 412 1.02 -22.14 -8.51
N SER A 413 0.51 -20.91 -8.51
CA SER A 413 -0.14 -20.34 -7.32
C SER A 413 -1.33 -21.21 -6.90
N VAL A 414 -1.35 -21.61 -5.62
CA VAL A 414 -2.41 -22.42 -5.02
C VAL A 414 -2.80 -21.85 -3.67
N LYS A 415 -4.06 -22.07 -3.29
CA LYS A 415 -4.54 -21.76 -1.95
C LYS A 415 -4.13 -22.84 -0.97
N VAL A 416 -3.35 -22.48 0.05
CA VAL A 416 -2.94 -23.40 1.12
C VAL A 416 -3.89 -23.31 2.32
N ALA A 417 -3.60 -24.05 3.40
CA ALA A 417 -4.47 -24.08 4.57
C ALA A 417 -4.79 -22.68 5.12
N GLY A 418 -6.07 -22.34 5.19
CA GLY A 418 -6.56 -21.02 5.59
C GLY A 418 -6.74 -19.99 4.47
N GLY A 419 -6.56 -20.37 3.19
CA GLY A 419 -6.88 -19.50 2.04
C GLY A 419 -5.75 -18.54 1.62
N LEU A 420 -4.54 -18.75 2.11
CA LEU A 420 -3.35 -17.99 1.73
C LEU A 420 -2.84 -18.42 0.35
N ASP A 421 -2.36 -17.45 -0.43
CA ASP A 421 -1.65 -17.74 -1.67
C ASP A 421 -0.22 -18.25 -1.39
N SER A 422 0.18 -19.32 -2.07
CA SER A 422 1.60 -19.73 -2.18
C SER A 422 2.18 -19.33 -3.53
N GLY A 423 3.48 -19.07 -3.59
CA GLY A 423 4.21 -18.80 -4.82
C GLY A 423 4.05 -17.39 -5.37
N GLN A 424 3.17 -16.58 -4.80
CA GLN A 424 2.99 -15.18 -5.16
C GLN A 424 2.65 -14.32 -3.95
N TYR A 425 2.92 -13.01 -4.06
CA TYR A 425 2.54 -12.01 -3.07
C TYR A 425 2.24 -10.70 -3.80
N THR A 426 1.12 -10.05 -3.47
CA THR A 426 0.74 -8.75 -4.03
C THR A 426 0.73 -7.71 -2.93
N ALA A 427 1.40 -6.58 -3.11
CA ALA A 427 1.44 -5.51 -2.12
C ALA A 427 1.13 -4.16 -2.77
N PRO A 428 0.53 -3.24 -2.02
CA PRO A 428 0.45 -1.85 -2.43
C PRO A 428 1.86 -1.27 -2.57
N VAL A 429 2.05 -0.33 -3.48
CA VAL A 429 3.25 0.52 -3.46
C VAL A 429 3.31 1.24 -2.11
N ALA A 430 4.45 1.14 -1.43
CA ALA A 430 4.66 1.69 -0.11
C ALA A 430 4.69 3.22 -0.16
N GLU A 431 5.49 3.74 -1.09
CA GLU A 431 5.78 5.16 -1.27
C GLU A 431 5.91 5.48 -2.77
N TYR A 432 5.43 6.67 -3.15
CA TYR A 432 5.69 7.25 -4.45
C TYR A 432 6.71 8.39 -4.32
N ILE A 433 7.77 8.37 -5.12
CA ILE A 433 8.75 9.45 -5.14
C ILE A 433 8.31 10.50 -6.17
N TYR A 434 8.18 11.74 -5.73
CA TYR A 434 7.69 12.84 -6.55
C TYR A 434 8.83 13.72 -7.07
N PRO A 435 8.61 14.51 -8.14
CA PRO A 435 9.59 15.49 -8.59
C PRO A 435 9.93 16.52 -7.50
N GLU A 436 11.20 16.88 -7.38
CA GLU A 436 11.70 17.91 -6.47
C GLU A 436 12.31 19.09 -7.24
N ASN A 437 12.45 20.25 -6.59
CA ASN A 437 13.17 21.39 -7.17
C ASN A 437 14.69 21.12 -7.16
N THR A 438 15.35 21.20 -8.31
CA THR A 438 16.81 20.94 -8.44
C THR A 438 17.68 22.18 -8.23
N ARG A 439 17.08 23.36 -8.12
CA ARG A 439 17.78 24.63 -7.90
C ARG A 439 17.38 25.27 -6.58
N TRP A 440 18.30 25.26 -5.64
CA TRP A 440 18.10 25.80 -4.28
C TRP A 440 18.24 27.32 -4.23
N GLY A 441 17.59 27.95 -3.24
CA GLY A 441 17.68 29.39 -2.97
C GLY A 441 16.83 30.29 -3.86
N ILE A 442 15.98 29.72 -4.73
CA ILE A 442 15.02 30.46 -5.56
C ILE A 442 13.61 30.14 -5.07
N PRO A 443 12.80 31.12 -4.65
CA PRO A 443 11.41 30.89 -4.31
C PRO A 443 10.67 30.26 -5.49
N ARG A 444 10.14 29.05 -5.28
CA ARG A 444 9.37 28.28 -6.26
C ARG A 444 8.24 27.55 -5.56
N PHE A 445 7.20 27.26 -6.33
CA PHE A 445 6.17 26.34 -5.90
C PHE A 445 6.75 24.93 -5.74
N PRO A 446 6.25 24.12 -4.79
CA PRO A 446 6.46 22.68 -4.81
C PRO A 446 6.08 22.12 -6.19
N VAL A 447 6.92 21.23 -6.72
CA VAL A 447 6.69 20.69 -8.07
C VAL A 447 5.46 19.80 -8.03
N SER A 448 4.56 20.00 -8.99
CA SER A 448 3.33 19.23 -9.13
C SER A 448 3.60 17.73 -9.23
N VAL A 449 2.76 16.92 -8.60
CA VAL A 449 2.78 15.47 -8.81
C VAL A 449 2.13 15.14 -10.15
N PRO A 450 2.78 14.40 -11.07
CA PRO A 450 2.23 14.09 -12.38
C PRO A 450 1.21 12.93 -12.29
N PHE A 451 0.06 13.17 -11.66
CA PHE A 451 -1.00 12.16 -11.51
C PHE A 451 -1.52 11.66 -12.86
N GLU A 452 -1.27 12.37 -13.96
CA GLU A 452 -1.56 11.92 -15.33
C GLU A 452 -0.82 10.63 -15.72
N ASN A 453 0.24 10.27 -14.99
CA ASN A 453 0.97 9.01 -15.18
C ASN A 453 0.36 7.82 -14.44
N PHE A 454 -0.61 8.06 -13.55
CA PHE A 454 -1.30 7.05 -12.77
C PHE A 454 -2.57 6.66 -13.51
N CYS A 455 -2.49 5.70 -14.43
CA CYS A 455 -3.63 5.40 -15.31
C CYS A 455 -4.88 4.99 -14.54
N PHE A 456 -4.69 4.28 -13.42
CA PHE A 456 -5.77 3.87 -12.53
C PHE A 456 -6.50 5.05 -11.85
N LEU A 457 -5.85 6.24 -11.76
CA LEU A 457 -6.45 7.48 -11.28
C LEU A 457 -7.00 8.34 -12.42
N LYS A 458 -6.26 8.44 -13.53
CA LYS A 458 -6.63 9.28 -14.69
C LYS A 458 -7.78 8.70 -15.49
N ASN A 459 -7.75 7.41 -15.78
CA ASN A 459 -8.71 6.72 -16.66
C ASN A 459 -9.67 5.84 -15.85
N GLY A 460 -9.32 5.49 -14.61
CA GLY A 460 -10.05 4.52 -13.78
C GLY A 460 -9.30 3.19 -13.69
N GLY A 461 -9.52 2.46 -12.60
CA GLY A 461 -8.66 1.35 -12.18
C GLY A 461 -9.43 0.12 -11.74
N GLY A 462 -10.07 -0.57 -12.69
CA GLY A 462 -10.75 -1.83 -12.48
C GLY A 462 -12.19 -1.71 -11.95
N THR A 463 -12.60 -2.68 -11.15
CA THR A 463 -13.88 -2.71 -10.43
C THR A 463 -13.66 -2.69 -8.92
N LEU A 464 -14.62 -2.17 -8.16
CA LEU A 464 -14.51 -2.10 -6.71
C LEU A 464 -14.55 -3.50 -6.09
N GLY A 465 -13.38 -4.08 -5.80
CA GLY A 465 -13.21 -5.40 -5.19
C GLY A 465 -13.13 -5.40 -3.65
N THR A 466 -13.09 -4.23 -3.02
CA THR A 466 -12.92 -4.08 -1.56
C THR A 466 -14.04 -4.77 -0.78
N LEU A 467 -13.75 -5.24 0.44
CA LEU A 467 -14.72 -5.91 1.32
C LEU A 467 -15.38 -7.15 0.69
N GLY A 468 -14.62 -7.93 -0.12
CA GLY A 468 -15.08 -9.18 -0.72
C GLY A 468 -16.01 -9.03 -1.92
N ARG A 469 -16.07 -7.84 -2.53
CA ARG A 469 -16.87 -7.59 -3.74
C ARG A 469 -16.28 -8.24 -4.99
N ASP A 470 -14.99 -8.58 -4.96
CA ASP A 470 -14.29 -9.36 -5.97
C ASP A 470 -14.88 -10.76 -6.20
N GLU A 471 -15.50 -11.35 -5.16
CA GLU A 471 -16.22 -12.63 -5.23
C GLU A 471 -17.62 -12.53 -5.86
N LEU A 472 -18.14 -11.31 -6.07
CA LEU A 472 -19.43 -11.10 -6.74
C LEU A 472 -19.27 -11.17 -8.26
N PRO A 473 -20.34 -11.53 -9.00
CA PRO A 473 -20.34 -11.44 -10.46
C PRO A 473 -19.96 -10.04 -10.95
N ASN A 474 -19.37 -9.97 -12.14
CA ASN A 474 -19.13 -8.69 -12.81
C ASN A 474 -19.96 -8.65 -14.12
N PRO A 475 -20.93 -7.72 -14.28
CA PRO A 475 -21.24 -6.58 -13.41
C PRO A 475 -22.10 -6.92 -12.19
N HIS A 476 -21.95 -6.15 -11.11
CA HIS A 476 -22.85 -6.18 -9.94
C HIS A 476 -22.98 -4.78 -9.30
N PRO A 477 -24.17 -4.36 -8.80
CA PRO A 477 -24.37 -3.00 -8.25
C PRO A 477 -23.43 -2.63 -7.09
N LEU A 478 -23.08 -3.61 -6.25
CA LEU A 478 -22.10 -3.42 -5.17
C LEU A 478 -20.65 -3.42 -5.65
N ARG A 479 -20.37 -3.83 -6.90
CA ARG A 479 -19.03 -3.93 -7.51
C ARG A 479 -18.93 -2.96 -8.72
N PRO A 480 -19.14 -1.65 -8.54
CA PRO A 480 -19.12 -0.70 -9.66
C PRO A 480 -17.72 -0.59 -10.28
N ALA A 481 -17.67 -0.20 -11.55
CA ALA A 481 -16.43 0.19 -12.22
C ALA A 481 -15.82 1.44 -11.56
N ILE A 482 -14.52 1.40 -11.25
CA ILE A 482 -13.78 2.53 -10.69
C ILE A 482 -13.40 3.45 -11.84
N GLY A 483 -14.02 4.63 -11.91
CA GLY A 483 -13.71 5.63 -12.93
C GLY A 483 -12.55 6.54 -12.58
N ALA A 484 -12.27 7.49 -13.48
CA ALA A 484 -11.33 8.58 -13.26
C ALA A 484 -11.64 9.37 -11.97
N LEU A 485 -10.61 9.89 -11.30
CA LEU A 485 -10.82 10.77 -10.14
C LEU A 485 -11.59 12.03 -10.55
N LEU A 486 -12.58 12.40 -9.75
CA LEU A 486 -13.38 13.62 -9.97
C LEU A 486 -13.60 14.39 -8.65
N PRO A 487 -13.07 15.61 -8.50
CA PRO A 487 -12.17 16.31 -9.43
C PRO A 487 -10.80 15.63 -9.56
N PHE A 488 -10.13 15.79 -10.70
CA PHE A 488 -8.81 15.19 -10.95
C PHE A 488 -7.69 16.12 -10.43
N PRO A 489 -6.72 15.64 -9.63
CA PRO A 489 -5.60 16.43 -9.13
C PRO A 489 -4.54 16.67 -10.22
N SER A 490 -4.89 17.31 -11.33
CA SER A 490 -3.96 17.54 -12.44
C SER A 490 -2.70 18.26 -11.99
N SER A 491 -1.57 17.93 -12.62
CA SER A 491 -0.33 18.70 -12.53
C SER A 491 -0.33 19.96 -13.39
N GLY A 492 -1.31 20.10 -14.28
CA GLY A 492 -1.29 21.07 -15.37
C GLY A 492 -0.46 20.63 -16.58
N GLN A 493 0.15 19.43 -16.55
CA GLN A 493 0.81 18.79 -17.68
C GLN A 493 -0.02 17.62 -18.22
N GLY A 494 0.25 17.21 -19.46
CA GLY A 494 -0.29 15.98 -20.01
C GLY A 494 0.44 14.72 -19.48
N PRO A 495 -0.09 13.52 -19.78
CA PRO A 495 0.61 12.27 -19.49
C PRO A 495 1.99 12.27 -20.17
N GLN A 496 2.98 11.72 -19.48
CA GLN A 496 4.35 11.64 -20.00
C GLN A 496 4.43 10.77 -21.25
N VAL A 497 5.41 11.05 -22.10
CA VAL A 497 5.75 10.17 -23.22
C VAL A 497 6.75 9.13 -22.75
N LYS A 498 6.46 7.87 -23.04
CA LYS A 498 7.31 6.73 -22.75
C LYS A 498 8.51 6.69 -23.69
N ALA A 499 9.48 5.82 -23.39
CA ALA A 499 10.70 5.68 -24.18
C ALA A 499 10.43 5.16 -25.61
N ASP A 500 9.30 4.46 -25.80
CA ASP A 500 8.82 3.97 -27.09
C ASP A 500 7.99 5.01 -27.88
N GLY A 501 7.84 6.24 -27.37
CA GLY A 501 7.07 7.31 -28.00
C GLY A 501 5.57 7.29 -27.72
N THR A 502 5.05 6.29 -26.99
CA THR A 502 3.64 6.24 -26.59
C THR A 502 3.37 7.06 -25.33
N THR A 503 2.14 7.51 -25.09
CA THR A 503 1.80 8.18 -23.83
C THR A 503 1.72 7.18 -22.66
N ALA A 504 2.06 7.63 -21.45
CA ALA A 504 2.00 6.85 -20.22
C ALA A 504 0.60 6.27 -20.03
N CYS A 505 -0.39 7.16 -20.12
CA CYS A 505 -1.81 6.89 -20.02
C CYS A 505 -2.51 7.61 -21.18
N PRO A 506 -2.70 6.96 -22.34
CA PRO A 506 -3.50 7.53 -23.43
C PRO A 506 -4.91 7.89 -22.98
#